data_AF-A0AAV1AXZ3-F1
#
_entry.id   AF-A0AAV1AXZ3-F1
#
_cell.length_a   1.000
_cell.length_b   1.000
_cell.length_c   1.000
_cell.angle_alpha   90.00
_cell.angle_beta   90.00
_cell.angle_gamma   90.00
#
_symmetry.space_group_name_H-M   'P 1'
#
loop_
_entity.id
_entity.type
_entity.pdbx_description
1 polymer ?
#
loop_
_entity_poly.entity_id
_entity_poly.type
_entity_poly.pdbx_seq_one_letter_code
_entity_poly.pdbx_strand_id
1 'polypeptide(L)'
;MRAAFGDDYYICRFQEPGKMEAEMAEVGTEYVLKNILTTRKTGPPIFPKGEYGAGFNPDTPDTLPSWLTEDGLAYCVSKFEKTGFTGGLNYYRNFNLFQEPGKMEAEMAEVGTAYVLKNILTTRQTGPPIFPKGEYGTGFNPDTPDTLPSWLTEDDLAYYVSKFEKTGFTGGLNYYRNFNLNWELTAPWSGFKIQVPVKFITVRNNELE
;
A
#
# COMPACT_ATOMS: atom_id res chain seq x y z
N MET A 1 -3.96 -6.31 -14.60
CA MET A 1 -4.54 -4.95 -14.48
C MET A 1 -4.49 -4.17 -15.78
N ARG A 2 -3.32 -3.84 -16.35
CA ARG A 2 -3.22 -3.14 -17.65
C ARG A 2 -4.00 -3.86 -18.78
N ALA A 3 -3.86 -5.18 -18.88
CA ALA A 3 -4.61 -5.97 -19.87
C ALA A 3 -6.13 -5.98 -19.66
N ALA A 4 -6.60 -5.77 -18.43
CA ALA A 4 -8.03 -5.82 -18.09
C ALA A 4 -8.70 -4.44 -18.14
N PHE A 5 -8.01 -3.39 -17.72
CA PHE A 5 -8.59 -2.05 -17.51
C PHE A 5 -7.90 -0.92 -18.30
N GLY A 6 -6.86 -1.25 -19.09
CA GLY A 6 -6.09 -0.28 -19.86
C GLY A 6 -5.05 0.49 -19.03
N ASP A 7 -4.33 1.39 -19.70
CA ASP A 7 -3.25 2.19 -19.12
C ASP A 7 -3.73 3.28 -18.16
N ASP A 8 -4.97 3.71 -18.33
CA ASP A 8 -5.57 4.79 -17.54
C ASP A 8 -6.21 4.32 -16.23
N TYR A 9 -6.20 3.01 -15.97
CA TYR A 9 -6.56 2.48 -14.67
C TYR A 9 -5.57 2.95 -13.59
N TYR A 10 -6.08 3.40 -12.43
CA TYR A 10 -5.26 4.14 -11.45
C TYR A 10 -3.97 3.42 -11.03
N ILE A 11 -3.99 2.10 -10.80
CA ILE A 11 -2.77 1.37 -10.42
C ILE A 11 -1.74 1.39 -11.56
N CYS A 12 -2.19 1.32 -12.80
CA CYS A 12 -1.32 1.42 -13.98
C CYS A 12 -0.75 2.84 -14.12
N ARG A 13 -1.54 3.87 -13.82
CA ARG A 13 -1.09 5.27 -13.80
C ARG A 13 -0.06 5.56 -12.71
N PHE A 14 -0.12 4.84 -11.59
CA PHE A 14 0.83 5.03 -10.47
C PHE A 14 2.21 4.40 -10.71
N GLN A 15 2.38 3.59 -11.77
CA GLN A 15 3.61 2.82 -11.99
C GLN A 15 4.81 3.69 -12.36
N GLU A 16 4.61 4.77 -13.11
CA GLU A 16 5.71 5.65 -13.56
C GLU A 16 6.12 6.59 -12.42
N PRO A 17 7.36 6.50 -11.89
CA PRO A 17 7.81 7.34 -10.79
C PRO A 17 7.78 8.83 -11.14
N GLY A 18 7.24 9.66 -10.25
CA GLY A 18 7.19 11.11 -10.40
C GLY A 18 6.03 11.63 -11.26
N LYS A 19 5.40 10.80 -12.10
CA LYS A 19 4.34 11.25 -13.01
C LYS A 19 3.05 11.59 -12.29
N MET A 20 2.51 10.64 -11.52
CA MET A 20 1.28 10.89 -10.75
C MET A 20 1.53 11.94 -9.66
N GLU A 21 2.72 11.99 -9.07
CA GLU A 21 3.09 13.04 -8.12
C GLU A 21 2.99 14.44 -8.76
N ALA A 22 3.48 14.61 -9.99
CA ALA A 22 3.36 15.86 -10.73
C ALA A 22 1.89 16.21 -11.03
N GLU A 23 1.11 15.26 -11.54
CA GLU A 23 -0.31 15.45 -11.81
C GLU A 23 -1.12 15.82 -10.54
N MET A 24 -0.79 15.21 -9.39
CA MET A 24 -1.38 15.55 -8.08
C MET A 24 -0.96 16.94 -7.59
N ALA A 25 0.29 17.34 -7.84
CA ALA A 25 0.79 18.66 -7.46
C ALA A 25 0.09 19.79 -8.23
N GLU A 26 -0.29 19.55 -9.50
CA GLU A 26 -1.02 20.53 -10.33
C GLU A 26 -2.41 20.87 -9.77
N VAL A 27 -3.11 19.90 -9.18
CA VAL A 27 -4.45 20.09 -8.61
C VAL A 27 -4.43 20.43 -7.12
N GLY A 28 -3.30 20.20 -6.43
CA GLY A 28 -3.09 20.52 -5.02
C GLY A 28 -3.51 19.41 -4.04
N THR A 29 -2.75 19.28 -2.94
CA THR A 29 -2.90 18.20 -1.93
C THR A 29 -4.30 18.12 -1.33
N GLU A 30 -4.92 19.26 -1.00
CA GLU A 30 -6.27 19.31 -0.44
C GLU A 30 -7.31 18.74 -1.41
N TYR A 31 -7.24 19.11 -2.69
CA TYR A 31 -8.14 18.59 -3.71
C TYR A 31 -7.96 17.08 -3.87
N VAL A 32 -6.72 16.58 -3.97
CA VAL A 32 -6.43 15.14 -4.09
C VAL A 32 -7.03 14.35 -2.92
N LEU A 33 -6.82 14.81 -1.68
CA LEU A 33 -7.34 14.14 -0.50
C LEU A 33 -8.87 14.20 -0.43
N LYS A 34 -9.47 15.36 -0.71
CA LYS A 34 -10.93 15.51 -0.78
C LYS A 34 -11.52 14.61 -1.87
N ASN A 35 -10.94 14.58 -3.06
CA ASN A 35 -11.37 13.75 -4.19
C ASN A 35 -11.37 12.26 -3.82
N ILE A 36 -10.27 11.77 -3.25
CA ILE A 36 -10.13 10.36 -2.82
C ILE A 36 -11.09 10.02 -1.69
N LEU A 37 -11.10 10.81 -0.61
CA LEU A 37 -11.86 10.49 0.60
C LEU A 37 -13.37 10.57 0.38
N THR A 38 -13.84 11.42 -0.52
CA THR A 38 -15.27 11.63 -0.75
C THR A 38 -15.87 10.74 -1.83
N THR A 39 -15.05 9.98 -2.57
CA THR A 39 -15.58 9.12 -3.64
C THR A 39 -16.57 8.09 -3.10
N ARG A 40 -17.69 7.95 -3.80
CA ARG A 40 -18.67 6.86 -3.59
C ARG A 40 -18.87 6.04 -4.86
N LYS A 41 -18.11 6.34 -5.91
CA LYS A 41 -18.20 5.66 -7.19
C LYS A 41 -17.64 4.26 -7.05
N THR A 42 -18.47 3.27 -7.34
CA THR A 42 -18.06 1.86 -7.40
C THR A 42 -17.47 1.54 -8.77
N GLY A 43 -16.61 0.52 -8.84
CA GLY A 43 -15.97 0.08 -10.07
C GLY A 43 -14.51 0.53 -10.19
N PRO A 44 -13.80 0.15 -11.27
CA PRO A 44 -12.39 0.46 -11.44
C PRO A 44 -12.18 1.96 -11.72
N PRO A 45 -11.39 2.69 -10.92
CA PRO A 45 -11.07 4.09 -11.20
C PRO A 45 -10.22 4.21 -12.47
N ILE A 46 -10.78 4.87 -13.50
CA ILE A 46 -10.11 5.19 -14.76
C ILE A 46 -9.90 6.70 -14.80
N PHE A 47 -8.64 7.13 -14.89
CA PHE A 47 -8.26 8.53 -14.87
C PHE A 47 -8.38 9.17 -16.26
N PRO A 48 -8.63 10.49 -16.34
CA PRO A 48 -8.46 11.23 -17.59
C PRO A 48 -7.00 11.14 -18.08
N LYS A 49 -6.80 11.03 -19.39
CA LYS A 49 -5.47 10.82 -19.96
C LYS A 49 -4.54 12.01 -19.72
N GLY A 50 -3.38 11.74 -19.11
CA GLY A 50 -2.30 12.72 -18.97
C GLY A 50 -2.49 13.77 -17.88
N GLU A 51 -3.52 13.66 -17.06
CA GLU A 51 -3.78 14.58 -15.94
C GLU A 51 -4.45 13.85 -14.77
N TYR A 52 -4.46 14.48 -13.59
CA TYR A 52 -5.27 14.01 -12.46
C TYR A 52 -6.76 14.26 -12.74
N GLY A 53 -7.10 15.48 -13.16
CA GLY A 53 -8.47 15.90 -13.50
C GLY A 53 -9.49 15.53 -12.42
N ALA A 54 -10.56 14.84 -12.82
CA ALA A 54 -11.59 14.32 -11.90
C ALA A 54 -11.12 13.16 -10.99
N GLY A 55 -9.96 12.57 -11.27
CA GLY A 55 -9.34 11.52 -10.47
C GLY A 55 -10.28 10.36 -10.10
N PHE A 56 -10.41 10.13 -8.80
CA PHE A 56 -11.26 9.08 -8.23
C PHE A 56 -12.73 9.49 -8.09
N ASN A 57 -13.03 10.79 -8.09
CA ASN A 57 -14.37 11.31 -7.86
C ASN A 57 -14.76 12.42 -8.84
N PRO A 58 -15.44 12.10 -9.96
CA PRO A 58 -15.95 13.11 -10.88
C PRO A 58 -17.02 14.00 -10.26
N ASP A 59 -17.64 13.57 -9.16
CA ASP A 59 -18.72 14.26 -8.45
C ASP A 59 -18.23 14.68 -7.05
N THR A 60 -17.04 15.27 -6.96
CA THR A 60 -16.48 15.75 -5.69
C THR A 60 -17.43 16.80 -5.07
N PRO A 61 -17.98 16.56 -3.87
CA PRO A 61 -19.00 17.45 -3.31
C PRO A 61 -18.39 18.76 -2.82
N ASP A 62 -19.16 19.85 -2.91
CA ASP A 62 -18.75 21.15 -2.38
C ASP A 62 -18.54 21.07 -0.85
N THR A 63 -19.47 20.43 -0.15
CA THR A 63 -19.44 20.24 1.32
C THR A 63 -18.92 18.85 1.70
N LEU A 64 -18.12 18.76 2.77
CA LEU A 64 -17.63 17.49 3.28
C LEU A 64 -18.76 16.62 3.84
N PRO A 65 -18.68 15.28 3.67
CA PRO A 65 -19.65 14.37 4.26
C PRO A 65 -19.52 14.34 5.79
N SER A 66 -20.60 14.02 6.49
CA SER A 66 -20.69 14.12 7.97
C SER A 66 -19.66 13.32 8.78
N TRP A 67 -18.97 12.36 8.15
CA TRP A 67 -17.93 11.55 8.80
C TRP A 67 -16.52 12.14 8.63
N LEU A 68 -16.34 13.15 7.78
CA LEU A 68 -15.07 13.84 7.54
C LEU A 68 -15.24 15.31 7.92
N THR A 69 -14.62 15.72 9.02
CA THR A 69 -14.61 17.12 9.45
C THR A 69 -13.56 17.93 8.69
N GLU A 70 -13.72 19.26 8.66
CA GLU A 70 -12.72 20.17 8.10
C GLU A 70 -11.36 20.00 8.80
N ASP A 71 -11.34 19.94 10.13
CA ASP A 71 -10.09 19.69 10.90
C ASP A 71 -9.47 18.33 10.55
N GLY A 72 -10.29 17.31 10.29
CA GLY A 72 -9.82 15.98 9.89
C GLY A 72 -9.16 16.00 8.52
N LEU A 73 -9.77 16.69 7.56
CA LEU A 73 -9.18 16.90 6.24
C LEU A 73 -7.89 17.72 6.34
N ALA A 74 -7.91 18.85 7.06
CA ALA A 74 -6.76 19.72 7.26
C ALA A 74 -5.59 18.98 7.92
N TYR A 75 -5.86 18.10 8.89
CA TYR A 75 -4.84 17.24 9.47
C TYR A 75 -4.18 16.36 8.41
N CYS A 76 -4.96 15.66 7.57
CA CYS A 76 -4.42 14.86 6.48
C CYS A 76 -3.60 15.71 5.50
N VAL A 77 -4.12 16.87 5.09
CA VAL A 77 -3.42 17.82 4.20
C VAL A 77 -2.05 18.17 4.77
N SER A 78 -1.98 18.59 6.03
CA SER A 78 -0.73 18.98 6.69
C SER A 78 0.34 17.89 6.67
N LYS A 79 -0.07 16.60 6.70
CA LYS A 79 0.85 15.47 6.62
C LYS A 79 1.33 15.24 5.20
N PHE A 80 0.42 15.21 4.23
CA PHE A 80 0.77 14.96 2.83
C PHE A 80 1.49 16.13 2.16
N GLU A 81 1.28 17.37 2.62
CA GLU A 81 2.11 18.51 2.18
C GLU A 81 3.56 18.38 2.65
N LYS A 82 3.79 17.79 3.83
CA LYS A 82 5.14 17.54 4.35
C LYS A 82 5.82 16.35 3.69
N THR A 83 5.09 15.26 3.46
CA THR A 83 5.69 13.99 3.00
C THR A 83 5.55 13.73 1.50
N GLY A 84 4.65 14.44 0.82
CA GLY A 84 4.20 14.11 -0.52
C GLY A 84 3.44 12.79 -0.60
N PHE A 85 3.17 12.35 -1.84
CA PHE A 85 2.43 11.11 -2.15
C PHE A 85 3.32 9.94 -2.55
N THR A 86 4.62 10.17 -2.82
CA THR A 86 5.56 9.15 -3.32
C THR A 86 5.58 7.89 -2.47
N GLY A 87 5.60 8.05 -1.14
CA GLY A 87 5.55 6.95 -0.19
C GLY A 87 4.35 6.05 -0.48
N GLY A 88 3.13 6.58 -0.42
CA GLY A 88 1.91 5.80 -0.70
C GLY A 88 1.86 5.20 -2.11
N LEU A 89 2.34 5.92 -3.12
CA LEU A 89 2.37 5.45 -4.51
C LEU A 89 3.34 4.29 -4.73
N ASN A 90 4.46 4.26 -4.01
CA ASN A 90 5.45 3.18 -4.11
C ASN A 90 4.87 1.81 -3.75
N TYR A 91 3.84 1.74 -2.90
CA TYR A 91 3.12 0.49 -2.65
C TYR A 91 2.68 -0.15 -3.96
N TYR A 92 2.04 0.64 -4.81
CA TYR A 92 1.49 0.22 -6.09
C TYR A 92 2.58 -0.13 -7.11
N ARG A 93 3.71 0.58 -7.08
CA ARG A 93 4.86 0.31 -7.96
C ARG A 93 5.51 -1.04 -7.68
N ASN A 94 5.46 -1.48 -6.42
CA ASN A 94 6.01 -2.75 -6.00
C ASN A 94 5.06 -3.94 -6.24
N PHE A 95 3.81 -3.74 -6.68
CA PHE A 95 2.88 -4.84 -6.93
C PHE A 95 3.44 -5.87 -7.90
N ASN A 96 4.11 -5.45 -8.98
CA ASN A 96 4.61 -6.39 -9.99
C ASN A 96 5.62 -7.41 -9.41
N LEU A 97 6.39 -7.02 -8.39
CA LEU A 97 7.33 -7.91 -7.69
C LEU A 97 6.61 -9.05 -6.99
N PHE A 98 5.46 -8.76 -6.39
CA PHE A 98 4.63 -9.75 -5.72
C PHE A 98 3.79 -10.56 -6.72
N GLN A 99 3.40 -9.96 -7.85
CA GLN A 99 2.56 -10.61 -8.86
C GLN A 99 3.30 -11.69 -9.66
N GLU A 100 4.59 -11.48 -9.97
CA GLU A 100 5.35 -12.43 -10.78
C GLU A 100 5.88 -13.60 -9.92
N PRO A 101 5.49 -14.86 -10.21
CA PRO A 101 5.98 -16.01 -9.47
C PRO A 101 7.51 -16.14 -9.51
N GLY A 102 8.14 -16.34 -8.36
CA GLY A 102 9.57 -16.62 -8.25
C GLY A 102 10.46 -15.39 -8.11
N LYS A 103 10.00 -14.19 -8.50
CA LYS A 103 10.81 -12.96 -8.38
C LYS A 103 11.09 -12.63 -6.92
N MET A 104 10.04 -12.38 -6.13
CA MET A 104 10.23 -12.05 -4.72
C MET A 104 10.82 -13.21 -3.92
N GLU A 105 10.50 -14.46 -4.26
CA GLU A 105 11.11 -15.62 -3.60
C GLU A 105 12.62 -15.70 -3.79
N ALA A 106 13.13 -15.44 -5.01
CA ALA A 106 14.56 -15.45 -5.28
C ALA A 106 15.28 -14.38 -4.44
N GLU A 107 14.73 -13.17 -4.41
CA GLU A 107 15.27 -12.05 -3.64
C GLU A 107 15.30 -12.32 -2.13
N MET A 108 14.22 -12.89 -1.58
CA MET A 108 14.16 -13.31 -0.18
C MET A 108 15.18 -14.40 0.14
N ALA A 109 15.48 -15.27 -0.84
CA ALA A 109 16.47 -16.33 -0.67
C ALA A 109 17.91 -15.79 -0.61
N GLU A 110 18.21 -14.68 -1.29
CA GLU A 110 19.55 -14.06 -1.26
C GLU A 110 19.93 -13.53 0.13
N VAL A 111 18.96 -12.97 0.87
CA VAL A 111 19.19 -12.43 2.21
C VAL A 111 18.90 -13.42 3.35
N GLY A 112 18.17 -14.50 3.06
CA GLY A 112 17.86 -15.57 3.99
C GLY A 112 16.64 -15.30 4.89
N THR A 113 15.97 -16.39 5.29
CA THR A 113 14.70 -16.37 6.03
C THR A 113 14.75 -15.57 7.33
N ALA A 114 15.82 -15.71 8.10
CA ALA A 114 16.00 -15.00 9.37
C ALA A 114 16.03 -13.48 9.19
N TYR A 115 16.76 -13.01 8.18
CA TYR A 115 16.82 -11.59 7.87
C TYR A 115 15.46 -11.07 7.42
N VAL A 116 14.78 -11.76 6.48
CA VAL A 116 13.45 -11.38 6.00
C VAL A 116 12.44 -11.25 7.13
N LEU A 117 12.36 -12.25 8.02
CA LEU A 117 11.42 -12.23 9.13
C LEU A 117 11.76 -11.17 10.16
N LYS A 118 13.04 -11.00 10.52
CA LYS A 118 13.48 -9.92 11.41
C LYS A 118 13.06 -8.57 10.82
N ASN A 119 13.40 -8.33 9.57
CA ASN A 119 13.15 -7.09 8.86
C ASN A 119 11.64 -6.73 8.82
N ILE A 120 10.78 -7.68 8.43
CA ILE A 120 9.31 -7.49 8.38
C ILE A 120 8.72 -7.26 9.78
N LEU A 121 9.17 -8.02 10.79
CA LEU A 121 8.59 -7.95 12.13
C LEU A 121 9.03 -6.69 12.87
N THR A 122 10.24 -6.18 12.63
CA THR A 122 10.79 -5.04 13.35
C THR A 122 10.62 -3.71 12.64
N THR A 123 10.08 -3.67 11.42
CA THR A 123 9.86 -2.42 10.70
C THR A 123 8.95 -1.47 11.48
N ARG A 124 9.40 -0.22 11.63
CA ARG A 124 8.63 0.88 12.26
C ARG A 124 8.22 1.94 11.27
N GLN A 125 8.64 1.81 10.01
CA GLN A 125 8.32 2.76 8.97
C GLN A 125 6.84 2.62 8.61
N THR A 126 6.07 3.70 8.82
CA THR A 126 4.68 3.81 8.40
C THR A 126 4.64 4.21 6.94
N GLY A 127 4.97 3.28 6.08
CA GLY A 127 5.00 3.47 4.63
C GLY A 127 5.05 2.11 3.96
N PRO A 128 4.62 2.01 2.70
CA PRO A 128 4.81 0.77 1.99
C PRO A 128 6.30 0.51 1.79
N PRO A 129 6.71 -0.76 1.79
CA PRO A 129 8.11 -1.11 1.56
C PRO A 129 8.56 -0.58 0.20
N ILE A 130 9.77 -0.02 0.17
CA ILE A 130 10.41 0.47 -1.04
C ILE A 130 11.46 -0.55 -1.41
N PHE A 131 11.33 -1.16 -2.57
CA PHE A 131 12.29 -2.13 -3.05
C PHE A 131 13.11 -1.57 -4.22
N PRO A 132 14.32 -1.05 -3.96
CA PRO A 132 15.23 -0.66 -5.03
C PRO A 132 15.55 -1.88 -5.90
N LYS A 133 15.77 -1.64 -7.20
CA LYS A 133 16.06 -2.69 -8.15
C LYS A 133 17.38 -3.38 -7.80
N GLY A 134 17.32 -4.63 -7.38
CA GLY A 134 18.47 -5.45 -6.98
C GLY A 134 18.80 -5.37 -5.49
N GLU A 135 17.98 -4.72 -4.67
CA GLU A 135 18.14 -4.60 -3.21
C GLU A 135 16.84 -4.98 -2.47
N TYR A 136 16.13 -5.98 -3.01
CA TYR A 136 14.77 -6.30 -2.59
C TYR A 136 14.71 -6.91 -1.18
N GLY A 137 15.77 -7.59 -0.75
CA GLY A 137 15.84 -8.16 0.59
C GLY A 137 15.82 -7.12 1.72
N THR A 138 16.36 -5.91 1.48
CA THR A 138 16.43 -4.82 2.48
C THR A 138 15.23 -3.87 2.44
N GLY A 139 14.42 -3.92 1.38
CA GLY A 139 13.39 -2.91 1.10
C GLY A 139 12.19 -2.85 2.04
N PHE A 140 12.03 -3.84 2.94
CA PHE A 140 11.01 -3.81 3.99
C PHE A 140 11.40 -2.94 5.19
N ASN A 141 12.70 -2.81 5.47
CA ASN A 141 13.27 -2.03 6.56
C ASN A 141 14.78 -1.82 6.30
N PRO A 142 15.17 -0.71 5.67
CA PRO A 142 16.57 -0.40 5.43
C PRO A 142 17.36 -0.21 6.73
N ASP A 143 16.67 0.14 7.82
CA ASP A 143 17.23 0.37 9.16
C ASP A 143 16.91 -0.80 10.10
N THR A 144 17.09 -2.05 9.63
CA THR A 144 16.82 -3.22 10.47
C THR A 144 17.70 -3.16 11.73
N PRO A 145 17.12 -3.09 12.93
CA PRO A 145 17.89 -2.92 14.15
C PRO A 145 18.77 -4.14 14.41
N ASP A 146 19.96 -3.91 14.97
CA ASP A 146 20.87 -4.99 15.37
C ASP A 146 20.24 -5.86 16.45
N THR A 147 19.52 -5.26 17.40
CA THR A 147 18.83 -5.95 18.50
C THR A 147 17.34 -6.09 18.25
N LEU A 148 16.76 -7.19 18.75
CA LEU A 148 15.32 -7.39 18.70
C LEU A 148 14.59 -6.48 19.70
N PRO A 149 13.41 -5.96 19.34
CA PRO A 149 12.59 -5.18 20.26
C PRO A 149 12.04 -6.07 21.39
N SER A 150 11.71 -5.47 22.53
CA SER A 150 11.30 -6.19 23.75
C SER A 150 10.07 -7.10 23.63
N TRP A 151 9.24 -6.93 22.58
CA TRP A 151 8.07 -7.76 22.31
C TRP A 151 8.38 -8.98 21.44
N LEU A 152 9.58 -9.08 20.86
CA LEU A 152 10.01 -10.17 19.98
C LEU A 152 11.29 -10.79 20.54
N THR A 153 11.18 -11.99 21.11
CA THR A 153 12.37 -12.70 21.63
C THR A 153 13.12 -13.43 20.50
N GLU A 154 14.37 -13.82 20.77
CA GLU A 154 15.14 -14.67 19.85
C GLU A 154 14.46 -16.03 19.61
N ASP A 155 13.84 -16.61 20.64
CA ASP A 155 13.10 -17.87 20.54
C ASP A 155 11.85 -17.73 19.65
N ASP A 156 11.13 -16.61 19.76
CA ASP A 156 9.98 -16.32 18.90
C ASP A 156 10.43 -16.19 17.44
N LEU A 157 11.50 -15.43 17.17
CA LEU A 157 12.04 -15.28 15.82
C LEU A 157 12.50 -16.64 15.27
N ALA A 158 13.24 -17.43 16.05
CA ALA A 158 13.71 -18.76 15.65
C ALA A 158 12.55 -19.71 15.34
N TYR A 159 11.46 -19.63 16.10
CA TYR A 159 10.24 -20.39 15.82
C TYR A 159 9.70 -20.06 14.41
N TYR A 160 9.53 -18.78 14.08
CA TYR A 160 9.02 -18.39 12.76
C TYR A 160 9.98 -18.79 11.64
N VAL A 161 11.29 -18.58 11.82
CA VAL A 161 12.31 -18.99 10.85
C VAL A 161 12.20 -20.48 10.53
N SER A 162 12.08 -21.32 11.56
CA SER A 162 11.97 -22.78 11.38
C SER A 162 10.75 -23.22 10.55
N LYS A 163 9.68 -22.42 10.51
CA LYS A 163 8.50 -22.68 9.69
C LYS A 163 8.75 -22.26 8.24
N PHE A 164 9.22 -21.04 8.03
CA PHE A 164 9.43 -20.50 6.68
C PHE A 164 10.62 -21.11 5.95
N GLU A 165 11.63 -21.64 6.65
CA GLU A 165 12.68 -22.46 6.02
C GLU A 165 12.13 -23.76 5.42
N LYS A 166 11.06 -24.32 5.99
CA LYS A 166 10.43 -25.54 5.48
C LYS A 166 9.44 -25.28 4.36
N THR A 167 8.67 -24.19 4.46
CA THR A 167 7.54 -23.92 3.55
C THR A 167 7.87 -22.89 2.47
N GLY A 168 8.93 -22.11 2.65
CA GLY A 168 9.18 -20.89 1.88
C GLY A 168 8.09 -19.83 2.10
N PHE A 169 8.17 -18.74 1.30
CA PHE A 169 7.26 -17.60 1.35
C PHE A 169 6.17 -17.62 0.26
N THR A 170 6.25 -18.54 -0.71
CA THR A 170 5.33 -18.62 -1.86
C THR A 170 3.86 -18.65 -1.45
N GLY A 171 3.51 -19.37 -0.38
CA GLY A 171 2.13 -19.43 0.14
C GLY A 171 1.58 -18.06 0.51
N GLY A 172 2.36 -17.24 1.24
CA GLY A 172 1.97 -15.87 1.59
C GLY A 172 1.95 -14.93 0.38
N LEU A 173 2.92 -15.07 -0.52
CA LEU A 173 3.01 -14.27 -1.74
C LEU A 173 1.84 -14.51 -2.70
N ASN A 174 1.34 -15.76 -2.76
CA ASN A 174 0.19 -16.12 -3.58
C ASN A 174 -1.10 -15.35 -3.23
N TYR A 175 -1.24 -14.87 -1.99
CA TYR A 175 -2.37 -14.02 -1.63
C TYR A 175 -2.39 -12.73 -2.46
N TYR A 176 -1.23 -12.09 -2.61
CA TYR A 176 -1.07 -10.88 -3.43
C TYR A 176 -1.32 -11.16 -4.90
N ARG A 177 -0.82 -12.29 -5.43
CA ARG A 177 -1.02 -12.73 -6.83
C ARG A 177 -2.48 -12.88 -7.22
N ASN A 178 -3.36 -13.14 -6.25
CA ASN A 178 -4.78 -13.34 -6.48
C ASN A 178 -5.61 -12.04 -6.43
N PHE A 179 -5.03 -10.85 -6.25
CA PHE A 179 -5.83 -9.63 -6.11
C PHE A 179 -6.75 -9.35 -7.31
N ASN A 180 -6.30 -9.60 -8.54
CA ASN A 180 -7.14 -9.44 -9.75
C ASN A 180 -8.30 -10.44 -9.74
N LEU A 181 -8.01 -11.71 -9.49
CA LEU A 181 -9.03 -12.76 -9.47
C LEU A 181 -10.02 -12.55 -8.32
N ASN A 182 -9.53 -12.17 -7.13
CA ASN A 182 -10.39 -11.82 -6.01
C ASN A 182 -11.32 -10.65 -6.36
N TRP A 183 -10.83 -9.63 -7.08
CA TRP A 183 -11.67 -8.52 -7.53
C TRP A 183 -12.77 -9.00 -8.49
N GLU A 184 -12.42 -9.84 -9.48
CA GLU A 184 -13.40 -10.39 -10.44
C GLU A 184 -14.44 -11.27 -9.73
N LEU A 185 -13.98 -12.19 -8.88
CA LEU A 185 -14.85 -13.06 -8.11
C LEU A 185 -15.72 -12.30 -7.13
N THR A 186 -15.29 -11.12 -6.67
CA THR A 186 -16.06 -10.29 -5.73
C THR A 186 -17.01 -9.30 -6.39
N ALA A 187 -17.05 -9.22 -7.72
CA ALA A 187 -17.98 -8.37 -8.46
C ALA A 187 -19.47 -8.52 -8.05
N PRO A 188 -19.99 -9.74 -7.75
CA PRO A 188 -21.39 -9.91 -7.32
C PRO A 188 -21.75 -9.18 -6.01
N TRP A 189 -20.76 -8.85 -5.16
CA TRP A 189 -20.98 -8.13 -3.90
C TRP A 189 -20.74 -6.63 -4.01
N SER A 190 -20.61 -6.09 -5.23
CA SER A 190 -20.46 -4.64 -5.43
C SER A 190 -21.64 -3.87 -4.81
N GLY A 191 -21.34 -2.88 -3.96
CA GLY A 191 -22.33 -2.04 -3.27
C GLY A 191 -22.93 -2.63 -1.99
N PHE A 192 -22.63 -3.90 -1.65
CA PHE A 192 -23.11 -4.50 -0.40
C PHE A 192 -22.38 -3.95 0.82
N LYS A 193 -23.11 -3.76 1.93
CA LYS A 193 -22.56 -3.34 3.22
C LYS A 193 -22.37 -4.54 4.15
N ILE A 194 -21.23 -4.60 4.82
CA ILE A 194 -20.98 -5.57 5.91
C ILE A 194 -21.93 -5.26 7.07
N GLN A 195 -22.73 -6.25 7.49
CA GLN A 195 -23.71 -6.12 8.57
C GLN A 195 -23.19 -6.61 9.94
N VAL A 196 -22.05 -7.31 9.95
CA VAL A 196 -21.44 -7.83 11.18
C VAL A 196 -20.98 -6.64 12.05
N PRO A 197 -21.24 -6.64 13.37
CA PRO A 197 -20.65 -5.64 14.26
C PRO A 197 -19.11 -5.71 14.21
N VAL A 198 -18.46 -4.61 13.83
CA VAL A 198 -16.99 -4.53 13.69
C VAL A 198 -16.40 -3.57 14.72
N LYS A 199 -15.28 -3.99 15.33
CA LYS A 199 -14.35 -3.09 16.02
C LYS A 199 -13.03 -3.07 15.26
N PHE A 200 -12.71 -1.94 14.64
CA PHE A 200 -11.42 -1.72 13.98
C PHE A 200 -10.42 -1.15 14.98
N ILE A 201 -9.21 -1.74 15.04
CA ILE A 201 -8.14 -1.32 15.95
C ILE A 201 -6.92 -1.02 15.08
N THR A 202 -6.36 0.18 15.24
CA THR A 202 -5.13 0.62 14.58
C THR A 202 -4.20 1.26 15.61
N VAL A 203 -2.90 1.16 15.36
CA VAL A 203 -1.86 1.81 16.17
C VAL A 203 -1.54 3.17 15.58
N ARG A 204 -1.27 4.15 16.44
CA ARG A 204 -0.65 5.42 16.05
C ARG A 204 0.82 5.33 16.42
N ASN A 205 1.73 5.37 15.45
CA ASN A 205 3.14 5.59 15.77
C ASN A 205 3.29 7.03 16.24
N ASN A 206 3.62 7.23 17.51
CA ASN A 206 4.09 8.52 17.98
C ASN A 206 5.57 8.62 17.57
N GLU A 207 5.90 9.53 16.66
CA GLU A 207 7.29 9.90 16.33
C GLU A 207 7.91 10.69 17.49
N LEU A 208 8.08 10.08 18.68
CA LEU A 208 8.86 10.63 19.78
C LEU A 208 9.33 9.47 20.67
N GLU A 209 10.46 8.87 20.31
CA GLU A 209 11.51 8.36 21.21
C GLU A 209 12.84 8.29 20.43
#